data_AF-A0A7S0JAT6-F1
#
_entry.id   AF-A0A7S0JAT6-F1
#
_cell.length_a   1.000
_cell.length_b   1.000
_cell.length_c   1.000
_cell.angle_alpha   90.00
_cell.angle_beta   90.00
_cell.angle_gamma   90.00
#
_symmetry.space_group_name_H-M   'P 1'
#
loop_
_entity.id
_entity.type
_entity.pdbx_description
1 polymer ?
#
loop_
_entity_poly.entity_id
_entity_poly.type
_entity_poly.pdbx_seq_one_letter_code
_entity_poly.pdbx_strand_id
1 'polypeptide(L)'
;NTFVDAADIADSVISEGSHSDLDVALDENVFELRVLTASLTPAHFTGLPSSFVTFDFFQHPTQATPLRVGLSPDYDFTAQFVLTVDDLFLHYLATAALRLELVQSWGVECLPVAC
;
A
#
# COMPACT_ATOMS: atom_id res chain seq x y z
N ASN A 1 -8.59 31.17 39.99
CA ASN A 1 -7.80 31.42 38.77
C ASN A 1 -6.73 30.35 38.72
N THR A 2 -7.11 29.14 38.31
CA THR A 2 -6.20 27.99 38.29
C THR A 2 -5.36 28.15 37.03
N PHE A 3 -4.07 28.43 37.20
CA PHE A 3 -3.12 28.42 36.10
C PHE A 3 -3.06 26.99 35.57
N VAL A 4 -3.52 26.83 34.33
CA VAL A 4 -3.25 25.64 33.53
C VAL A 4 -1.77 25.70 33.15
N ASP A 5 -0.97 24.77 33.66
CA ASP A 5 0.42 24.64 33.26
C ASP A 5 0.47 24.29 31.77
N ALA A 6 1.27 25.01 31.00
CA ALA A 6 1.39 24.79 29.55
C ALA A 6 1.94 23.38 29.21
N ALA A 7 2.49 22.68 30.19
CA ALA A 7 2.94 21.29 30.08
C ALA A 7 1.76 20.30 29.96
N ASP A 8 0.61 20.58 30.58
CA ASP A 8 -0.57 19.69 30.54
C ASP A 8 -1.33 19.75 29.21
N ILE A 9 -1.09 20.79 28.39
CA ILE A 9 -1.74 20.92 27.08
C ILE A 9 -1.00 20.09 26.02
N ALA A 10 0.32 19.92 26.14
CA ALA A 10 1.12 19.21 25.15
C ALA A 10 0.87 17.69 25.11
N ASP A 11 0.40 17.10 26.21
CA ASP A 11 0.18 15.65 26.33
C ASP A 11 -1.21 15.20 25.84
N SER A 12 -2.08 16.16 25.45
CA SER A 12 -3.48 15.89 25.10
C SER A 12 -3.80 15.94 23.60
N VAL A 13 -2.81 16.18 22.73
CA VAL A 13 -3.03 16.42 21.29
C VAL A 13 -2.61 15.27 20.37
N ILE A 14 -2.19 14.12 20.92
CA ILE A 14 -1.98 12.92 20.10
C ILE A 14 -3.31 12.19 19.99
N SER A 15 -4.06 12.63 18.97
CA SER A 15 -5.30 12.06 18.46
C SER A 15 -5.26 10.52 18.44
N GLU A 16 -6.34 9.89 18.92
CA GLU A 16 -6.67 8.48 18.68
C GLU A 16 -6.89 8.24 17.18
N GLY A 17 -5.80 8.16 16.43
CA GLY A 17 -5.76 7.57 15.11
C GLY A 17 -5.45 6.10 15.28
N SER A 18 -6.27 5.23 14.67
CA SER A 18 -6.02 3.80 14.47
C SER A 18 -4.53 3.47 14.57
N HIS A 19 -4.10 2.91 15.71
CA HIS A 19 -2.72 2.49 15.89
C HIS A 19 -2.45 1.45 14.79
N SER A 20 -1.73 1.83 13.74
CA SER A 20 -0.93 0.85 13.03
C SER A 20 -0.04 0.21 14.09
N ASP A 21 0.01 -1.13 14.18
CA ASP A 21 0.91 -1.89 15.08
C ASP A 21 2.41 -1.69 14.75
N LEU A 22 2.73 -0.61 14.03
CA LEU A 22 4.05 -0.25 13.56
C LEU A 22 4.73 0.60 14.63
N ASP A 23 5.89 0.15 15.06
CA ASP A 23 6.81 0.96 15.86
C ASP A 23 7.51 1.94 14.91
N VAL A 24 7.16 3.22 15.02
CA VAL A 24 7.64 4.30 14.15
C VAL A 24 8.38 5.31 15.00
N ALA A 25 9.66 5.53 14.70
CA ALA A 25 10.48 6.53 15.37
C ALA A 25 10.06 7.97 14.99
N LEU A 26 10.53 8.95 15.77
CA LEU A 26 10.18 10.37 15.59
C LEU A 26 10.61 10.93 14.21
N ASP A 27 11.65 10.37 13.63
CA ASP A 27 12.24 10.74 12.33
C ASP A 27 11.82 9.81 11.18
N GLU A 28 10.93 8.87 11.45
CA GLU A 28 10.38 7.95 10.46
C GLU A 28 8.99 8.38 9.99
N ASN A 29 8.62 7.92 8.80
CA ASN A 29 7.33 8.15 8.18
C ASN A 29 6.74 6.81 7.72
N VAL A 30 5.42 6.75 7.62
CA VAL A 30 4.71 5.58 7.10
C VAL A 30 4.16 5.90 5.71
N PHE A 31 4.54 5.09 4.73
CA PHE A 31 3.87 5.04 3.43
C PHE A 31 2.88 3.87 3.42
N GLU A 32 1.62 4.15 3.12
CA GLU A 32 0.58 3.14 2.98
C GLU A 32 0.07 3.08 1.54
N LEU A 33 0.05 1.88 0.97
CA LEU A 33 -0.63 1.59 -0.29
C LEU A 33 -1.84 0.69 -0.03
N ARG A 34 -3.00 1.13 -0.49
CA ARG A 34 -4.24 0.34 -0.47
C ARG A 34 -4.67 -0.02 -1.89
N VAL A 35 -4.79 -1.32 -2.15
CA VAL A 35 -5.32 -1.86 -3.39
C VAL A 35 -6.70 -2.44 -3.08
N LEU A 36 -7.75 -1.69 -3.44
CA LEU A 36 -9.12 -2.03 -3.09
C LEU A 36 -9.74 -3.00 -4.09
N THR A 37 -9.96 -2.55 -5.32
CA THR A 37 -10.65 -3.33 -6.35
C THR A 37 -10.16 -2.96 -7.75
N ALA A 38 -10.53 -3.77 -8.73
CA ALA A 38 -10.33 -3.49 -10.16
C ALA A 38 -11.63 -3.74 -10.94
N SER A 39 -11.78 -3.07 -12.08
CA SER A 39 -12.85 -3.32 -13.04
C SER A 39 -12.26 -3.91 -14.33
N LEU A 40 -12.46 -5.21 -14.53
CA LEU A 40 -11.89 -5.96 -15.64
C LEU A 40 -12.90 -6.05 -16.80
N THR A 41 -12.45 -5.73 -18.00
CA THR A 41 -13.31 -5.78 -19.19
C THR A 41 -13.40 -7.22 -19.69
N PRO A 42 -14.61 -7.82 -19.79
CA PRO A 42 -14.79 -9.24 -20.11
C PRO A 42 -14.16 -9.69 -21.42
N ALA A 43 -14.08 -8.80 -22.41
CA ALA A 43 -13.55 -9.09 -23.75
C ALA A 43 -12.06 -9.52 -23.75
N HIS A 44 -11.33 -9.26 -22.67
CA HIS A 44 -9.91 -9.63 -22.55
C HIS A 44 -9.68 -10.96 -21.82
N PHE A 45 -10.74 -11.64 -21.36
CA PHE A 45 -10.62 -12.84 -20.54
C PHE A 45 -11.48 -13.99 -21.06
N THR A 46 -10.95 -15.21 -20.95
CA THR A 46 -11.74 -16.43 -21.18
C THR A 46 -12.32 -16.89 -19.85
N GLY A 47 -13.61 -16.64 -19.63
CA GLY A 47 -14.28 -16.95 -18.36
C GLY A 47 -13.97 -15.93 -17.24
N LEU A 48 -14.14 -16.33 -15.98
CA LEU A 48 -13.81 -15.49 -14.84
C LEU A 48 -12.30 -15.54 -14.58
N PRO A 49 -11.58 -14.41 -14.67
CA PRO A 49 -10.14 -14.40 -14.42
C PRO A 49 -9.86 -14.60 -12.93
N SER A 50 -8.73 -15.24 -12.64
CA SER A 50 -8.13 -15.30 -11.31
C SER A 50 -6.92 -14.39 -11.31
N SER A 51 -6.96 -13.26 -10.60
CA SER A 51 -5.94 -12.21 -10.67
C SER A 51 -5.46 -11.74 -9.30
N PHE A 52 -4.27 -11.16 -9.30
CA PHE A 52 -3.68 -10.42 -8.18
C PHE A 52 -2.87 -9.25 -8.73
N VAL A 53 -2.51 -8.31 -7.88
CA VAL A 53 -1.68 -7.16 -8.25
C VAL A 53 -0.33 -7.27 -7.58
N THR A 54 0.75 -7.03 -8.33
CA THR A 54 2.12 -6.95 -7.82
C THR A 54 2.67 -5.55 -7.97
N PHE A 55 3.55 -5.13 -7.07
CA PHE A 55 4.25 -3.85 -7.16
C PHE A 55 5.58 -3.90 -6.43
N ASP A 56 6.51 -3.09 -6.93
CA ASP A 56 7.82 -2.85 -6.30
C ASP A 56 7.83 -1.43 -5.74
N PHE A 57 8.16 -1.30 -4.46
CA PHE A 57 8.23 -0.01 -3.80
C PHE A 57 9.59 0.17 -3.12
N PHE A 58 10.33 1.16 -3.60
CA PHE A 58 11.63 1.54 -3.08
C PHE A 58 12.58 0.34 -2.91
N GLN A 59 13.17 0.15 -1.73
CA GLN A 59 14.10 -0.94 -1.41
C GLN A 59 13.40 -2.14 -0.74
N HIS A 60 12.06 -2.13 -0.68
CA HIS A 60 11.31 -3.23 -0.08
C HIS A 60 11.16 -4.41 -1.05
N PRO A 61 11.00 -5.64 -0.53
CA PRO A 61 10.64 -6.78 -1.36
C PRO A 61 9.31 -6.55 -2.10
N THR A 62 9.23 -7.09 -3.32
CA THR A 62 8.00 -7.11 -4.13
C THR A 62 6.82 -7.58 -3.29
N GLN A 63 5.73 -6.81 -3.35
CA GLN A 63 4.48 -7.16 -2.70
C GLN A 63 3.47 -7.71 -3.71
N ALA A 64 2.53 -8.50 -3.20
CA ALA A 64 1.44 -9.06 -3.98
C ALA A 64 0.14 -9.03 -3.16
N THR A 65 -0.96 -8.66 -3.79
CA THR A 65 -2.29 -8.82 -3.19
C THR A 65 -2.67 -10.30 -3.12
N PRO A 66 -3.62 -10.70 -2.26
CA PRO A 66 -4.25 -12.00 -2.34
C PRO A 66 -4.88 -12.24 -3.72
N LEU A 67 -4.89 -13.50 -4.15
CA LEU A 67 -5.54 -13.93 -5.38
C LEU A 67 -7.07 -13.80 -5.26
N ARG A 68 -7.71 -13.28 -6.31
CA ARG A 68 -9.16 -13.09 -6.39
C ARG A 68 -9.70 -13.51 -7.75
N VAL A 69 -10.91 -14.07 -7.74
CA VAL A 69 -11.59 -14.53 -8.96
C VAL A 69 -12.73 -13.58 -9.30
N GLY A 70 -12.82 -13.19 -10.57
CA GLY A 70 -13.95 -12.43 -11.10
C GLY A 70 -13.53 -11.19 -11.88
N LEU A 71 -14.51 -10.55 -12.51
CA LEU A 71 -14.31 -9.32 -13.28
C LEU A 71 -14.30 -8.06 -12.42
N SER A 72 -14.67 -8.17 -11.15
CA SER A 72 -14.58 -7.10 -10.15
C SER A 72 -13.96 -7.65 -8.86
N PRO A 73 -12.67 -8.03 -8.88
CA PRO A 73 -12.02 -8.60 -7.72
C PRO A 73 -11.95 -7.58 -6.58
N ASP A 74 -12.31 -8.02 -5.37
CA ASP A 74 -12.13 -7.25 -4.14
C ASP A 74 -10.85 -7.72 -3.43
N TYR A 75 -9.78 -6.96 -3.63
CA TYR A 75 -8.47 -7.27 -3.07
C TYR A 75 -8.40 -6.91 -1.59
N ASP A 76 -8.99 -5.76 -1.22
CA ASP A 76 -8.94 -5.13 0.11
C ASP A 76 -7.58 -5.32 0.80
N PHE A 77 -6.53 -4.97 0.07
CA PHE A 77 -5.15 -5.19 0.51
C PHE A 77 -4.53 -3.87 0.94
N THR A 78 -3.83 -3.90 2.08
CA THR A 78 -3.07 -2.79 2.61
C THR A 78 -1.63 -3.23 2.82
N ALA A 79 -0.68 -2.49 2.27
CA ALA A 79 0.74 -2.60 2.57
C ALA A 79 1.22 -1.30 3.22
N GLN A 80 1.93 -1.42 4.33
CA GLN A 80 2.51 -0.29 5.06
C GLN A 80 4.03 -0.46 5.15
N PHE A 81 4.74 0.65 4.94
CA PHE A 81 6.19 0.68 4.95
C PHE A 81 6.65 1.82 5.84
N VAL A 82 7.49 1.51 6.82
CA VAL A 82 8.20 2.51 7.63
C VAL A 82 9.45 2.95 6.88
N LEU A 83 9.66 4.26 6.77
CA LEU A 83 10.67 4.88 5.94
C LEU A 83 11.36 6.03 6.66
N THR A 84 12.67 6.13 6.50
CA THR A 84 13.41 7.37 6.79
C THR A 84 13.42 8.24 5.54
N VAL A 85 13.15 9.54 5.69
CA VAL A 85 13.17 10.49 4.56
C VAL A 85 14.59 11.02 4.37
N ASP A 86 15.39 10.28 3.60
CA ASP A 86 16.75 10.63 3.22
C ASP A 86 16.86 11.05 1.75
N ASP A 87 18.06 11.45 1.32
CA ASP A 87 18.32 11.88 -0.06
C ASP A 87 18.02 10.78 -1.09
N LEU A 88 18.18 9.50 -0.71
CA LEU A 88 17.92 8.36 -1.59
C LEU A 88 16.40 8.20 -1.83
N PHE A 89 15.61 8.27 -0.76
CA PHE A 89 14.15 8.23 -0.86
C PHE A 89 13.59 9.44 -1.61
N LEU A 90 14.12 10.65 -1.35
CA LEU A 90 13.74 11.85 -2.09
C LEU A 90 14.07 11.75 -3.58
N HIS A 91 15.24 11.17 -3.92
CA HIS A 91 15.59 10.90 -5.32
C HIS A 91 14.66 9.86 -5.96
N TYR A 92 14.29 8.81 -5.23
CA TYR A 92 13.32 7.81 -5.68
C TYR A 92 11.97 8.49 -5.98
N LEU A 93 11.45 9.32 -5.06
CA LEU A 93 10.20 10.04 -5.28
C LEU A 93 10.26 11.00 -6.48
N ALA A 94 11.42 11.61 -6.75
CA ALA A 94 11.58 12.55 -7.85
C ALA A 94 11.69 11.88 -9.24
N THR A 95 12.10 10.60 -9.29
CA THR A 95 12.46 9.92 -10.54
C THR A 95 11.64 8.69 -10.86
N ALA A 96 11.08 8.03 -9.84
CA ALA A 96 10.35 6.79 -9.98
C ALA A 96 8.84 7.01 -9.97
N ALA A 97 8.13 6.07 -10.59
CA ALA A 97 6.68 5.94 -10.48
C ALA A 97 6.37 4.56 -9.90
N LEU A 98 5.42 4.50 -8.97
CA LEU A 98 4.93 3.23 -8.44
C LEU A 98 4.08 2.55 -9.53
N ARG A 99 4.58 1.45 -10.09
CA ARG A 99 3.87 0.66 -11.09
C ARG A 99 3.16 -0.50 -10.41
N LEU A 100 1.86 -0.58 -10.61
CA LEU A 100 1.04 -1.72 -10.20
C LEU A 100 0.81 -2.61 -11.43
N GLU A 101 1.18 -3.87 -11.34
CA GLU A 101 1.03 -4.83 -12.42
C GLU A 101 -0.08 -5.81 -12.07
N LEU A 102 -1.11 -5.87 -12.93
CA LEU A 102 -2.17 -6.86 -12.81
C LEU A 102 -1.69 -8.17 -13.43
N VAL A 103 -1.69 -9.23 -12.63
CA VAL A 103 -1.24 -10.56 -13.03
C VAL A 103 -2.43 -11.51 -13.04
N GLN A 104 -2.60 -12.24 -14.14
CA GLN A 104 -3.58 -13.32 -14.24
C GLN A 104 -2.91 -14.67 -13.95
N SER A 105 -3.61 -15.52 -13.20
CA SER A 105 -3.21 -16.88 -12.87
C SER A 105 -4.07 -17.92 -13.57
N TRP A 106 -3.42 -18.99 -14.04
CA TRP A 106 -4.05 -20.21 -14.55
C TRP A 106 -3.44 -21.43 -13.85
N GLY A 107 -3.73 -21.58 -12.56
CA GLY A 107 -3.15 -22.64 -11.74
C GLY A 107 -1.72 -22.30 -11.34
N VAL A 108 -0.72 -22.94 -11.96
CA VAL A 108 0.71 -22.73 -11.65
C VAL A 108 1.35 -21.65 -12.51
N GLU A 109 0.67 -21.21 -13.56
CA GLU A 109 1.15 -20.17 -14.47
C GLU A 109 0.59 -18.81 -14.06
N CYS A 110 1.47 -17.79 -14.01
CA CYS A 110 1.12 -16.41 -13.71
C CYS A 110 1.74 -15.49 -14.77
N LEU A 111 0.92 -14.69 -15.46
CA LEU A 111 1.40 -13.76 -16.48
C LEU A 111 0.83 -12.35 -16.26
N PRO A 112 1.66 -11.30 -16.42
CA PRO A 112 1.19 -9.93 -16.46
C PRO A 112 0.18 -9.71 -17.59
N VAL A 113 -0.91 -9.00 -17.30
CA VAL A 113 -1.97 -8.67 -18.28
C VAL A 113 -2.24 -7.18 -18.41
N ALA A 114 -1.83 -6.36 -17.44
CA ALA A 114 -1.90 -4.90 -17.51
C ALA A 114 -0.92 -4.23 -16.52
N CYS A 115 -0.56 -2.96 -16.76
CA CYS A 115 0.27 -2.15 -15.89
C CYS A 115 -0.01 -0.65 -16.03
#